data_AF-A0A8J7EZE9-F1
#
_entry.id   AF-A0A8J7EZE9-F1
#
_cell.length_a   1.000
_cell.length_b   1.000
_cell.length_c   1.000
_cell.angle_alpha   90.00
_cell.angle_beta   90.00
_cell.angle_gamma   90.00
#
_symmetry.space_group_name_H-M   'P 1'
#
loop_
_entity.id
_entity.type
_entity.pdbx_description
1 polymer ?
#
loop_
_entity_poly.entity_id
_entity_poly.type
_entity_poly.pdbx_seq_one_letter_code
_entity_poly.pdbx_strand_id
1 'polypeptide(L)' 'MTSEQANQLGVGKGSQLSPYLEMCCLRISANVSYAHATEDVALLTGVRVSPKTQQRLVQLA' A
#
# COMPACT_ATOMS: atom_id res chain seq x y z
N MET A 1 -13.41 -0.58 14.06
CA MET A 1 -13.10 -1.94 13.56
C MET A 1 -12.77 -2.81 14.76
N THR A 2 -13.44 -3.95 14.91
CA THR A 2 -13.15 -4.90 16.01
C THR A 2 -11.89 -5.71 15.71
N SER A 3 -11.30 -6.36 16.71
CA SER A 3 -10.14 -7.24 16.54
C SER A 3 -10.44 -8.40 15.58
N GLU A 4 -11.65 -8.96 15.62
CA GLU A 4 -12.06 -10.02 14.68
C GLU A 4 -12.17 -9.51 13.24
N GLN A 5 -12.77 -8.34 13.03
CA GLN A 5 -12.86 -7.72 11.71
C GLN A 5 -11.47 -7.39 11.15
N ALA A 6 -10.57 -6.89 12.01
CA ALA A 6 -9.19 -6.63 11.62
C ALA A 6 -8.47 -7.90 11.15
N ASN A 7 -8.67 -9.00 11.88
CA ASN A 7 -8.06 -10.29 11.57
C ASN A 7 -8.62 -10.89 10.28
N GLN A 8 -9.95 -10.81 10.07
CA GLN A 8 -10.59 -11.24 8.81
C GLN A 8 -10.10 -10.43 7.60
N LEU A 9 -9.86 -9.14 7.78
CA LEU A 9 -9.38 -8.25 6.72
C LEU A 9 -7.84 -8.27 6.56
N GLY A 10 -7.12 -9.02 7.40
CA GLY A 10 -5.65 -9.05 7.40
C GLY A 10 -5.00 -7.72 7.77
N VAL A 11 -5.70 -6.83 8.47
CA VAL A 11 -5.21 -5.48 8.82
C VAL A 11 -4.48 -5.56 10.16
N GLY A 12 -3.16 -5.32 10.13
CA GLY A 12 -2.34 -5.27 11.34
C GLY A 12 -2.75 -4.16 12.32
N LYS A 13 -2.55 -4.39 13.62
CA LYS A 13 -2.85 -3.41 14.67
C LYS A 13 -2.00 -2.14 14.46
N GLY A 14 -2.65 -0.99 14.30
CA GLY A 14 -1.98 0.29 14.04
C GLY A 14 -1.57 0.51 12.58
N SER A 15 -1.92 -0.40 11.66
CA SER A 15 -1.72 -0.15 10.23
C SER A 15 -2.72 0.89 9.72
N GLN A 16 -2.21 1.88 8.99
CA GLN A 16 -3.02 2.89 8.30
C GLN A 16 -3.29 2.51 6.83
N LEU A 17 -2.55 1.54 6.30
CA LEU A 17 -2.66 1.10 4.91
C LEU A 17 -3.39 -0.23 4.87
N SER A 18 -4.31 -0.37 3.90
CA SER A 18 -4.96 -1.65 3.66
C SER A 18 -3.98 -2.60 2.96
N PRO A 19 -4.05 -3.91 3.25
CA PRO A 19 -3.20 -4.91 2.59
C PRO A 19 -3.31 -4.86 1.05
N TYR A 20 -4.52 -4.57 0.54
CA TYR A 20 -4.74 -4.41 -0.89
C TYR A 20 -3.97 -3.20 -1.48
N LEU A 21 -3.96 -2.08 -0.76
CA LEU A 21 -3.22 -0.88 -1.16
C LEU A 21 -1.70 -1.12 -1.16
N GLU A 22 -1.19 -1.88 -0.18
CA GLU A 22 0.21 -2.29 -0.16
C GLU A 22 0.56 -3.14 -1.38
N MET A 23 -0.24 -4.15 -1.72
CA MET A 23 -0.04 -4.98 -2.91
C MET A 23 -0.09 -4.19 -4.22
N CYS A 24 -0.96 -3.18 -4.32
CA CYS A 24 -0.97 -2.27 -5.47
C CYS A 24 0.33 -1.46 -5.54
N CYS A 25 0.79 -0.90 -4.43
CA CYS A 25 2.05 -0.17 -4.38
C CYS A 25 3.24 -1.04 -4.80
N LEU A 26 3.32 -2.29 -4.32
CA LEU A 26 4.38 -3.23 -4.67
C LEU A 26 4.41 -3.54 -6.17
N ARG A 27 3.26 -3.93 -6.75
CA ARG A 27 3.15 -4.29 -8.17
C ARG A 27 3.47 -3.13 -9.09
N ILE A 28 2.96 -1.94 -8.76
CA ILE A 28 3.19 -0.75 -9.57
C ILE A 28 4.65 -0.32 -9.47
N SER A 29 5.22 -0.27 -8.26
CA SER A 29 6.64 0.08 -8.06
C SER A 29 7.62 -0.90 -8.69
N ALA A 30 7.23 -2.18 -8.84
CA ALA A 30 8.01 -3.18 -9.54
C ALA A 30 7.94 -3.03 -11.07
N ASN A 31 6.86 -2.45 -11.60
CA ASN A 31 6.58 -2.37 -13.04
C ASN A 31 6.99 -1.01 -13.64
N VAL A 32 6.93 0.05 -12.85
CA VAL A 32 7.32 1.42 -13.19
C VAL A 32 8.02 2.02 -11.98
N SER A 33 9.04 2.84 -12.21
CA SER A 33 9.84 3.43 -11.13
C SER A 33 8.96 4.04 -10.02
N TYR A 34 9.45 4.05 -8.77
CA TYR A 34 8.71 4.55 -7.59
C TYR A 34 8.07 5.95 -7.76
N ALA A 35 8.63 6.79 -8.64
CA ALA A 35 8.09 8.11 -8.95
C ALA A 35 6.73 8.03 -9.65
N HIS A 36 6.60 7.16 -10.65
CA HIS A 36 5.34 6.96 -11.38
C HIS A 36 4.34 6.13 -10.57
N ALA A 37 4.84 5.26 -9.70
CA ALA A 37 3.98 4.42 -8.86
C ALA A 37 3.10 5.22 -7.88
N THR A 38 3.51 6.41 -7.48
CA THR A 38 2.69 7.30 -6.63
C THR A 38 1.48 7.86 -7.38
N GLU A 39 1.66 8.24 -8.64
CA GLU A 39 0.60 8.79 -9.49
C GLU A 39 -0.43 7.71 -9.85
N ASP A 40 0.05 6.52 -10.21
CA ASP A 40 -0.81 5.38 -10.56
C ASP A 40 -1.63 4.87 -9.38
N VAL A 41 -1.03 4.78 -8.19
CA VAL A 41 -1.76 4.40 -6.97
C VAL A 41 -2.85 5.42 -6.65
N ALA A 42 -2.55 6.71 -6.80
CA ALA A 42 -3.54 7.76 -6.58
C ALA A 42 -4.67 7.72 -7.62
N LEU A 43 -4.35 7.47 -8.88
CA LEU A 43 -5.34 7.33 -9.96
C LEU A 43 -6.27 6.13 -9.73
N LEU A 44 -5.71 4.98 -9.35
CA LEU A 44 -6.46 3.72 -9.23
C LEU A 44 -7.24 3.60 -7.92
N THR A 45 -6.74 4.20 -6.84
CA THR A 45 -7.31 3.99 -5.49
C THR A 45 -7.87 5.27 -4.87
N GLY A 46 -7.59 6.44 -5.45
CA GLY A 46 -7.91 7.74 -4.86
C GLY A 46 -7.01 8.13 -3.68
N VAL A 47 -6.07 7.27 -3.27
CA VAL A 47 -5.19 7.48 -2.12
C VAL A 47 -3.77 7.81 -2.59
N ARG A 48 -3.19 8.90 -2.10
CA ARG A 48 -1.76 9.21 -2.36
C ARG A 48 -0.88 8.51 -1.33
N VAL A 49 0.10 7.75 -1.81
CA VAL A 49 1.14 7.11 -1.00
C VAL A 49 2.49 7.68 -1.40
N SER A 50 3.28 8.20 -0.46
CA SER A 50 4.57 8.83 -0.80
C SER A 50 5.58 7.81 -1.37
N PRO A 51 6.51 8.23 -2.26
CA PRO A 51 7.54 7.34 -2.80
C PRO A 51 8.38 6.65 -1.71
N LYS A 52 8.69 7.36 -0.61
CA LYS A 52 9.43 6.82 0.53
C LYS A 52 8.65 5.73 1.26
N THR A 53 7.33 5.89 1.38
CA THR A 53 6.45 4.85 1.94
C THR A 53 6.39 3.63 1.03
N GLN A 54 6.29 3.83 -0.29
CA GLN A 54 6.30 2.75 -1.27
C GLN A 54 7.63 1.97 -1.24
N GLN A 55 8.77 2.67 -1.20
CA GLN A 55 10.09 2.05 -1.07
C GLN A 55 10.21 1.22 0.21
N ARG A 56 9.72 1.74 1.35
CA ARG A 56 9.74 1.00 2.62
C ARG A 56 8.86 -0.24 2.55
N LEU A 57 7.70 -0.18 1.89
CA LEU A 57 6.84 -1.35 1.69
C LEU A 57 7.54 -2.43 0.86
N VAL A 58 8.22 -2.05 -0.23
CA VAL A 58 9.01 -3.00 -1.03
C VAL A 58 10.14 -3.63 -0.23
N GLN A 59 10.80 -2.88 0.66
CA GLN A 59 11.90 -3.40 1.48
C GLN A 59 11.46 -4.29 2.65
N LEU A 60 10.19 -4.22 3.06
CA LEU A 60 9.61 -5.00 4.16
C LEU A 60 8.81 -6.21 3.68
N ALA A 61 8.44 -6.25 2.40
CA ALA A 61 7.77 -7.38 1.74
C ALA A 61 8.76 -8.51 1.43
#